data_AF-A0A418WGS9-F1
#
_entry.id   AF-A0A418WGS9-F1
#
_cell.length_a   1.000
_cell.length_b   1.000
_cell.length_c   1.000
_cell.angle_alpha   90.00
_cell.angle_beta   90.00
_cell.angle_gamma   90.00
#
_symmetry.space_group_name_H-M   'P 1'
#
loop_
_entity.id
_entity.type
_entity.pdbx_description
1 polymer ?
#
loop_
_entity_poly.entity_id
_entity_poly.type
_entity_poly.pdbx_seq_one_letter_code
_entity_poly.pdbx_strand_id
1 'polypeptide(L)' 'MRKPMIDVIGPWNRSHHRATLDAMFRLRHHVFIEELQWDLPLAQDGMERDEFDGPRAVYLVCRNPGAASPARCA' A
#
# COMPACT_ATOMS: atom_id res chain seq x y z
N MET A 1 20.24 12.39 -2.75
CA MET A 1 19.09 11.46 -2.58
C MET A 1 18.00 12.20 -1.83
N ARG A 2 16.76 12.29 -2.36
CA ARG A 2 15.65 12.94 -1.63
C ARG A 2 15.20 12.02 -0.50
N LYS A 3 15.00 12.58 0.69
CA LYS A 3 14.60 11.82 1.88
C LYS A 3 13.21 11.21 1.66
N PRO A 4 13.01 9.91 1.98
CA PRO A 4 11.68 9.32 1.95
C PRO A 4 10.75 10.02 2.95
N MET A 5 9.47 10.08 2.61
CA MET A 5 8.42 10.65 3.46
C MET A 5 7.42 9.55 3.83
N ILE A 6 6.86 9.62 5.03
CA ILE A 6 5.77 8.74 5.45
C ILE A 6 4.48 9.56 5.41
N ASP A 7 3.55 9.13 4.58
CA ASP A 7 2.19 9.66 4.57
C ASP A 7 1.34 8.88 5.59
N VAL A 8 0.55 9.61 6.38
CA VAL A 8 -0.49 9.02 7.26
C VAL A 8 -1.83 9.14 6.54
N ILE A 9 -2.37 8.02 6.07
CA ILE A 9 -3.57 7.96 5.23
C ILE A 9 -4.69 7.25 5.99
N GLY A 10 -5.76 7.96 6.31
CA GLY A 10 -6.92 7.46 7.05
C GLY A 10 -8.26 7.85 6.41
N PRO A 11 -9.39 7.65 7.12
CA PRO A 11 -10.72 8.02 6.65
C PRO A 11 -10.84 9.48 6.18
N TRP A 12 -10.12 10.39 6.84
CA TRP A 12 -10.18 11.83 6.61
C TRP A 12 -9.45 12.33 5.35
N ASN A 13 -8.57 11.52 4.74
CA ASN A 13 -7.80 11.95 3.56
C ASN A 13 -7.64 10.90 2.46
N ARG A 14 -8.09 9.65 2.66
CA ARG A 14 -7.91 8.56 1.67
C ARG A 14 -8.40 8.86 0.26
N SER A 15 -9.43 9.70 0.11
CA SER A 15 -9.93 10.16 -1.20
C SER A 15 -8.87 10.93 -2.00
N HIS A 16 -8.01 11.70 -1.33
CA HIS A 16 -6.91 12.45 -1.94
C HIS A 16 -5.67 11.58 -2.22
N HIS A 17 -5.62 10.36 -1.67
CA HIS A 17 -4.47 9.46 -1.74
C HIS A 17 -4.76 8.15 -2.48
N ARG A 18 -5.80 8.10 -3.33
CA ARG A 18 -6.20 6.88 -4.05
C ARG A 18 -5.05 6.22 -4.81
N ALA A 19 -4.29 6.99 -5.59
CA ALA A 19 -3.16 6.46 -6.35
C ALA A 19 -2.06 5.86 -5.44
N THR A 20 -1.80 6.49 -4.30
CA THR A 20 -0.83 5.98 -3.32
C THR A 20 -1.31 4.68 -2.68
N LEU A 21 -2.58 4.59 -2.29
CA LEU A 21 -3.16 3.36 -1.74
C LEU A 21 -3.20 2.24 -2.78
N ASP A 22 -3.59 2.52 -4.01
CA ASP A 22 -3.61 1.52 -5.08
C ASP A 22 -2.22 0.97 -5.37
N ALA A 23 -1.20 1.83 -5.39
CA ALA A 23 0.18 1.38 -5.56
C ALA A 23 0.70 0.60 -4.34
N MET A 24 0.25 0.93 -3.13
CA MET A 24 0.59 0.20 -1.90
C MET A 24 -0.04 -1.21 -1.88
N PHE A 25 -1.30 -1.36 -2.28
CA PHE A 25 -1.95 -2.68 -2.36
C PHE A 25 -1.35 -3.59 -3.43
N ARG A 26 -0.87 -3.03 -4.55
CA ARG A 26 -0.08 -3.79 -5.54
C ARG A 26 1.28 -4.21 -4.99
N LEU A 27 1.94 -3.33 -4.25
CA LEU A 27 3.19 -3.67 -3.57
C LEU A 27 2.98 -4.78 -2.53
N ARG A 28 1.88 -4.73 -1.77
CA ARG A 28 1.48 -5.80 -0.84
C ARG A 28 1.28 -7.13 -1.57
N HIS A 29 0.62 -7.14 -2.73
CA HIS A 29 0.47 -8.35 -3.55
C HIS A 29 1.82 -8.94 -3.96
N HIS A 30 2.70 -8.10 -4.51
CA HIS A 30 4.02 -8.52 -4.93
C HIS A 30 4.86 -9.08 -3.76
N VAL A 31 4.79 -8.48 -2.57
CA VAL A 31 5.53 -8.99 -1.41
C VAL A 31 4.86 -10.24 -0.83
N PHE A 32 3.60 -10.18 -0.42
CA PHE A 32 2.97 -11.25 0.36
C PHE A 32 2.61 -12.46 -0.50
N ILE A 33 2.11 -12.25 -1.71
CA ILE A 33 1.66 -13.33 -2.59
C ILE A 33 2.82 -13.83 -3.45
N GLU A 34 3.52 -12.94 -4.14
CA GLU A 34 4.53 -13.36 -5.13
C GLU A 34 5.89 -13.69 -4.51
N GLU A 35 6.37 -12.93 -3.52
CA GLU A 35 7.67 -13.21 -2.89
C GLU A 35 7.56 -14.18 -1.71
N LEU A 36 6.63 -13.92 -0.78
CA LEU A 36 6.48 -14.71 0.43
C LEU A 36 5.55 -15.93 0.27
N GLN A 37 4.84 -16.04 -0.86
CA GLN A 37 3.99 -17.18 -1.20
C GLN A 37 2.91 -17.46 -0.13
N TRP A 38 2.35 -16.41 0.46
CA TRP A 38 1.23 -16.54 1.39
C TRP A 38 -0.05 -16.88 0.63
N ASP A 39 -0.82 -17.84 1.15
CA ASP A 39 -2.14 -18.18 0.64
C ASP A 39 -3.20 -17.30 1.31
N LEU A 40 -3.51 -16.16 0.68
CA LEU A 40 -4.51 -15.20 1.13
C LEU A 40 -5.68 -15.14 0.14
N PRO A 41 -6.83 -15.78 0.43
CA PRO A 41 -7.94 -15.92 -0.54
C PRO A 41 -8.55 -14.62 -1.04
N LEU A 42 -8.37 -13.52 -0.30
CA LEU A 42 -8.89 -12.19 -0.64
C LEU A 42 -7.94 -11.40 -1.56
N ALA A 43 -6.70 -11.84 -1.74
CA ALA A 43 -5.77 -11.23 -2.69
C ALA A 43 -6.19 -11.58 -4.12
N GLN A 44 -6.61 -10.58 -4.88
CA GLN A 44 -7.21 -10.74 -6.20
C GLN A 44 -6.78 -9.58 -7.11
N ASP A 45 -6.80 -9.82 -8.43
CA ASP A 45 -6.49 -8.81 -9.45
C ASP A 45 -5.13 -8.09 -9.27
N GLY A 46 -4.12 -8.79 -8.75
CA GLY A 46 -2.80 -8.22 -8.50
C GLY A 46 -2.77 -7.19 -7.36
N MET A 47 -3.79 -7.20 -6.50
CA MET A 47 -3.89 -6.35 -5.32
C MET A 47 -4.13 -7.24 -4.10
N GLU A 48 -3.40 -6.98 -3.02
CA GLU A 48 -3.64 -7.65 -1.75
C GLU A 48 -4.45 -6.70 -0.88
N ARG A 49 -5.71 -7.08 -0.65
CA ARG A 49 -6.66 -6.43 0.27
C ARG A 49 -7.30 -7.53 1.11
N ASP A 50 -7.56 -7.24 2.37
CA ASP A 50 -8.24 -8.16 3.27
C ASP A 50 -9.47 -7.52 3.96
N GLU A 51 -10.08 -8.26 4.89
CA GLU A 51 -11.22 -7.82 5.67
C GLU A 51 -10.94 -6.64 6.61
N PHE A 52 -9.66 -6.33 6.88
CA PHE A 52 -9.24 -5.22 7.72
C PHE A 52 -9.01 -3.92 6.93
N ASP A 53 -8.93 -3.99 5.60
CA ASP A 53 -8.75 -2.84 4.69
C ASP A 53 -10.02 -1.99 4.50
N GLY A 54 -10.78 -1.81 5.59
CA GLY A 54 -12.08 -1.16 5.60
C GLY A 54 -12.07 0.37 5.76
N PRO A 55 -13.27 0.98 5.93
CA PRO A 55 -13.44 2.42 6.08
C PRO A 55 -12.69 3.05 7.26
N ARG A 56 -12.24 2.26 8.24
CA ARG A 56 -11.54 2.73 9.45
C ARG A 56 -10.02 2.55 9.41
N ALA A 57 -9.49 1.83 8.41
CA ALA A 57 -8.05 1.58 8.32
C ALA A 57 -7.22 2.88 8.25
N VAL A 58 -6.04 2.85 8.86
CA VAL A 58 -5.03 3.91 8.76
C VAL A 58 -3.74 3.28 8.26
N TYR A 59 -3.21 3.80 7.16
CA TYR A 59 -1.99 3.33 6.52
C TYR A 59 -0.86 4.33 6.74
N LEU A 60 0.32 3.83 7.08
CA LEU A 60 1.57 4.57 7.07
C LEU A 60 2.34 4.15 5.81
N VAL A 61 2.38 5.02 4.79
CA VAL A 61 2.95 4.67 3.49
C VAL A 61 4.23 5.47 3.25
N CYS A 62 5.36 4.76 3.15
CA CYS A 62 6.63 5.37 2.78
C CYS A 62 6.68 5.63 1.27
N ARG A 63 7.06 6.85 0.87
CA ARG A 63 7.21 7.25 -0.53
C ARG A 63 8.54 7.94 -0.78
N ASN A 64 9.12 7.64 -1.93
CA ASN A 64 10.25 8.38 -2.48
C ASN A 64 9.73 9.57 -3.29
N PRO A 65 10.18 10.81 -2.99
CA PRO A 65 9.73 11.98 -3.74
C PRO A 65 10.14 11.89 -5.22
N GLY A 66 9.15 11.82 -6.11
CA GLY A 66 9.35 11.72 -7.56
C GLY A 66 9.27 10.30 -8.14
N ALA A 67 9.09 9.27 -7.30
CA ALA A 67 8.75 7.93 -7.76
C ALA A 67 7.23 7.75 -7.80
N ALA A 68 6.72 7.11 -8.87
CA ALA A 68 5.30 6.77 -8.99
C ALA A 68 4.85 5.69 -8.00
N SER A 69 5.79 4.88 -7.51
CA SER A 69 5.53 3.76 -6.60
C SER A 69 5.95 4.06 -5.16
N PRO A 70 5.24 3.51 -4.16
CA PRO A 70 5.67 3.53 -2.76
C PRO A 70 7.07 2.95 -2.62
N ALA A 71 7.83 3.48 -1.66
CA ALA A 71 9.11 2.91 -1.30
C ALA A 71 8.89 1.64 -0.48
N ARG A 72 9.67 0.59 -0.72
CA ARG A 72 9.79 -0.51 0.24
C ARG A 72 10.46 0.03 1.50
N CYS A 73 9.84 -0.20 2.65
CA CYS A 73 10.50 -0.02 3.93
C CYS A 73 11.41 -1.24 4.15
N ALA A 74 12.71 -1.00 4.34
CA ALA A 74 13.68 -2.01 4.75
C ALA A 74 13.68 -2.17 6.27
#